data_AF-H9F0E3-F1
#
_entry.id   AF-H9F0E3-F1
#
_cell.length_a   1.000
_cell.length_b   1.000
_cell.length_c   1.000
_cell.angle_alpha   90.00
_cell.angle_beta   90.00
_cell.angle_gamma   90.00
#
_symmetry.space_group_name_H-M   'P 1'
#
loop_
_entity.id
_entity.type
_entity.pdbx_description
1 polymer ?
#
loop_
_entity_poly.entity_id
_entity_poly.type
_entity_poly.pdbx_seq_one_letter_code
_entity_poly.pdbx_strand_id
1 'polypeptide(L)'
;MPLLWLRGFLLASCWIIVRSSPTPGSEGHSAAPDCPSCALAALPKDVPNSQPEMVEAVKKHILNMLHLKKRPDVTQPVPKAALLNAIRKLHVGKVGENGYVEIEDDIGRRAEMNELMEQTSEIITFAESGTTRKTLHFEISKEGSDLSVVERAEVWLFLKVPKANRTRT
;
A
#
# COMPACT_ATOMS: atom_id res chain seq x y z
N MET A 1 51.79 16.13 -4.03
CA MET A 1 51.84 16.65 -2.65
C MET A 1 51.28 18.06 -2.64
N PRO A 2 50.54 18.42 -1.58
CA PRO A 2 49.50 19.43 -1.58
C PRO A 2 50.03 20.77 -1.04
N LEU A 3 49.50 21.88 -1.55
CA LEU A 3 49.72 23.19 -0.94
C LEU A 3 48.49 23.56 -0.12
N LEU A 4 48.76 23.56 1.18
CA LEU A 4 48.03 23.99 2.34
C LEU A 4 46.92 25.03 2.11
N TRP A 5 45.74 24.84 2.72
CA TRP A 5 45.49 25.14 4.15
C TRP A 5 45.78 26.61 4.47
N LEU A 6 44.80 27.49 4.28
CA LEU A 6 44.59 28.66 5.13
C LEU A 6 43.22 29.29 4.87
N ARG A 7 42.22 28.86 5.63
CA ARG A 7 41.13 29.72 6.11
C ARG A 7 40.44 29.02 7.28
N GLY A 8 41.16 29.05 8.40
CA GLY A 8 40.59 28.88 9.73
C GLY A 8 39.49 29.91 9.97
N PHE A 9 38.39 29.46 10.55
CA PHE A 9 38.13 29.61 11.99
C PHE A 9 37.83 31.06 12.38
N LEU A 10 36.54 31.38 12.39
CA LEU A 10 35.87 32.39 13.22
C LEU A 10 34.39 31.95 13.27
N LEU A 11 34.05 31.07 14.23
CA LEU A 11 33.44 31.42 15.51
C LEU A 11 32.06 32.06 15.35
N ALA A 12 31.01 31.28 15.57
CA ALA A 12 30.01 31.58 16.61
C ALA A 12 28.93 30.48 16.62
N SER A 13 29.03 29.65 17.65
CA SER A 13 28.02 28.74 18.16
C SER A 13 26.64 29.39 18.29
N CYS A 14 25.62 28.75 17.74
CA CYS A 14 24.24 28.88 18.22
C CYS A 14 23.69 27.47 18.49
N TRP A 15 24.28 26.80 19.49
CA TRP A 15 23.65 25.66 20.13
C TRP A 15 22.58 26.21 21.07
N ILE A 16 21.33 26.10 20.66
CA ILE A 16 20.21 26.32 21.56
C ILE A 16 20.18 25.14 22.52
N ILE A 17 20.74 25.34 23.70
CA ILE A 17 20.56 24.46 24.85
C ILE A 17 19.15 24.70 25.38
N VAL A 18 18.19 23.87 24.97
CA VAL A 18 16.94 23.72 25.73
C VAL A 18 17.24 22.76 26.88
N ARG A 19 17.36 23.34 28.08
CA ARG A 19 17.52 22.62 29.33
C ARG A 19 16.12 22.39 29.92
N SER A 20 15.53 21.23 29.65
CA SER A 20 14.37 20.73 30.40
C SER A 20 14.84 19.66 31.39
N SER A 21 14.56 19.91 32.67
CA SER A 21 14.86 19.07 33.82
C SER A 21 14.19 17.69 33.72
N PRO A 22 14.76 16.63 34.32
CA PRO A 22 14.08 15.34 34.43
C PRO A 22 13.16 15.39 35.66
N THR A 23 11.87 15.15 35.46
CA THR A 23 10.94 14.81 36.54
C THR A 23 10.25 13.48 36.24
N PRO A 24 9.94 12.70 37.29
CA PRO A 24 10.04 11.25 37.29
C PRO A 24 8.77 10.56 36.77
N GLY A 25 8.97 9.34 36.27
CA GLY A 25 8.06 8.20 36.36
C GLY A 25 6.57 8.45 36.19
N SER A 26 6.07 8.19 34.99
CA SER A 26 4.77 7.55 34.84
C SER A 26 4.94 6.43 33.83
N GLU A 27 5.10 5.21 34.36
CA GLU A 27 4.91 3.97 33.63
C GLU A 27 3.46 3.89 33.16
N GLY A 28 3.16 4.59 32.08
CA GLY A 28 1.95 4.38 31.30
C GLY A 28 2.30 3.43 30.16
N HIS A 29 2.43 2.14 30.46
CA HIS A 29 2.25 1.13 29.42
C HIS A 29 0.82 1.33 28.88
N SER A 30 0.70 2.07 27.79
CA SER A 30 -0.49 2.02 26.93
C SER A 30 -0.51 0.62 26.32
N ALA A 31 -0.92 -0.36 27.12
CA ALA A 31 -1.35 -1.65 26.63
C ALA A 31 -2.52 -1.33 25.69
N ALA A 32 -2.25 -1.40 24.38
CA ALA A 32 -3.31 -1.55 23.42
C ALA A 32 -4.22 -2.69 23.94
N PRO A 33 -5.55 -2.50 23.99
CA PRO A 33 -6.41 -3.51 24.58
C PRO A 33 -6.23 -4.82 23.81
N ASP A 34 -5.75 -5.85 24.52
CA ASP A 34 -5.54 -7.23 24.03
C ASP A 34 -6.83 -7.89 23.50
N CYS A 35 -7.96 -7.18 23.59
CA CYS A 35 -9.24 -7.57 23.00
C CYS A 35 -9.76 -6.47 22.06
N PRO A 36 -9.91 -6.75 20.75
CA PRO A 36 -10.55 -5.82 19.81
C PRO A 36 -12.02 -5.54 20.20
N SER A 37 -12.65 -6.43 20.97
CA SER A 37 -14.00 -6.21 21.52
C SER A 37 -14.05 -5.18 22.65
N CYS A 38 -12.95 -4.92 23.36
CA CYS A 38 -12.90 -3.98 24.46
C CYS A 38 -12.47 -2.58 24.01
N ALA A 39 -11.78 -2.49 22.86
CA ALA A 39 -11.43 -1.21 22.23
C ALA A 39 -12.68 -0.38 21.90
N LEU A 40 -13.79 -1.02 21.51
CA LEU A 40 -15.06 -0.35 21.20
C LEU A 40 -15.72 0.28 22.44
N ALA A 41 -15.50 -0.29 23.63
CA ALA A 41 -16.03 0.25 24.88
C ALA A 41 -15.23 1.46 25.39
N ALA A 42 -14.04 1.69 24.86
CA ALA A 42 -13.15 2.80 25.21
C ALA A 42 -13.34 4.04 24.33
N LEU A 43 -14.24 4.00 23.32
CA LEU A 43 -14.53 5.16 22.49
C LEU A 43 -15.31 6.22 23.30
N PRO A 44 -14.98 7.52 23.15
CA PRO A 44 -15.69 8.61 23.82
C PRO A 44 -17.19 8.55 23.55
N LYS A 45 -17.98 8.69 24.62
CA LYS A 45 -19.45 8.63 24.67
C LYS A 45 -20.18 9.78 23.94
N ASP A 46 -19.49 10.51 23.07
CA ASP A 46 -19.96 11.77 22.47
C ASP A 46 -20.70 11.57 21.13
N VAL A 47 -21.10 10.34 20.81
CA VAL A 47 -21.87 10.01 19.61
C VAL A 47 -23.26 9.52 20.02
N PRO A 48 -24.35 9.90 19.30
CA PRO A 48 -25.71 9.57 19.71
C PRO A 48 -25.88 8.05 19.91
N ASN A 49 -26.89 7.71 20.72
CA ASN A 49 -27.34 6.40 21.16
C ASN A 49 -27.52 5.31 20.05
N SER A 50 -27.19 5.60 18.79
CA SER A 50 -27.22 4.73 17.62
C SER A 50 -25.96 3.89 17.40
N GLN A 51 -24.83 4.19 18.06
CA GLN A 51 -23.62 3.37 17.96
C GLN A 51 -23.83 1.87 18.31
N PRO A 52 -24.46 1.50 19.44
CA PRO A 52 -24.66 0.09 19.76
C PRO A 52 -25.61 -0.61 18.77
N GLU A 53 -26.62 0.11 18.26
CA GLU A 53 -27.57 -0.39 17.28
C GLU A 53 -26.90 -0.69 15.93
N MET A 54 -26.04 0.22 15.44
CA MET A 54 -25.24 -0.01 14.23
C MET A 54 -24.31 -1.21 14.38
N VAL A 55 -23.64 -1.35 15.53
CA VAL A 55 -22.77 -2.49 15.80
C VAL A 55 -23.56 -3.80 15.80
N GLU A 56 -24.77 -3.83 16.35
CA GLU A 56 -25.62 -5.02 16.32
C GLU A 56 -26.12 -5.33 14.89
N ALA A 57 -26.48 -4.31 14.12
CA ALA A 57 -26.88 -4.47 12.72
C ALA A 57 -25.75 -5.05 11.86
N VAL A 58 -24.53 -4.51 11.98
CA VAL A 58 -23.34 -5.02 11.28
C VAL A 58 -23.02 -6.45 11.72
N LYS A 59 -23.09 -6.77 13.02
CA LYS A 59 -22.91 -8.14 13.52
C LYS A 59 -23.92 -9.11 12.89
N LYS A 60 -25.21 -8.75 12.83
CA LYS A 60 -26.25 -9.56 12.18
C LYS A 60 -26.00 -9.72 10.69
N HIS A 61 -25.58 -8.65 10.00
CA HIS A 61 -25.23 -8.70 8.59
C HIS A 61 -24.07 -9.67 8.31
N ILE A 62 -22.98 -9.58 9.08
CA ILE A 62 -21.84 -10.50 8.97
C ILE A 62 -22.29 -11.95 9.21
N LEU A 63 -23.10 -12.22 10.23
CA LEU A 63 -23.61 -13.56 10.51
C LEU A 63 -24.45 -14.11 9.34
N ASN A 64 -25.29 -13.27 8.73
CA ASN A 64 -26.07 -13.64 7.55
C ASN A 64 -25.17 -13.98 6.35
N MET A 65 -24.14 -13.16 6.08
CA MET A 65 -23.19 -13.38 4.99
C MET A 65 -22.33 -14.63 5.20
N LEU A 66 -22.03 -14.98 6.45
CA LEU A 66 -21.34 -16.21 6.83
C LEU A 66 -22.29 -17.43 6.95
N HIS A 67 -23.59 -17.24 6.70
CA HIS A 67 -24.64 -18.25 6.86
C HIS A 67 -24.69 -18.88 8.27
N LEU A 68 -24.43 -18.08 9.30
CA LEU A 68 -24.45 -18.48 10.70
C LEU A 68 -25.68 -17.90 11.42
N LYS A 69 -26.40 -18.74 12.17
CA LYS A 69 -27.54 -18.28 12.98
C LYS A 69 -27.14 -17.46 14.21
N LYS A 70 -25.98 -17.79 14.79
CA LYS A 70 -25.40 -17.13 15.97
C LYS A 70 -23.88 -17.13 15.89
N ARG A 71 -23.24 -16.27 16.67
CA ARG A 71 -21.78 -16.32 16.88
C ARG A 71 -21.37 -17.71 17.40
N PRO A 72 -20.28 -18.30 16.89
CA PRO A 72 -19.71 -19.53 17.44
C PRO A 72 -19.40 -19.40 18.94
N ASP A 73 -19.64 -20.47 19.70
CA ASP A 73 -19.46 -20.48 21.15
C ASP A 73 -17.97 -20.36 21.54
N VAL A 74 -17.69 -19.68 22.64
CA VAL A 74 -16.30 -19.45 23.11
C VAL A 74 -15.74 -20.76 23.67
N THR A 75 -14.67 -21.25 23.05
CA THR A 75 -13.99 -22.51 23.41
C THR A 75 -12.49 -22.29 23.51
N GLN A 76 -11.75 -23.29 24.01
CA GLN A 76 -10.29 -23.26 23.98
C GLN A 76 -9.82 -23.44 22.52
N PRO A 77 -9.11 -22.45 21.94
CA PRO A 77 -8.66 -22.54 20.56
C PRO A 77 -7.45 -23.49 20.44
N VAL A 78 -7.18 -23.90 19.20
CA VAL A 78 -5.94 -24.60 18.82
C VAL A 78 -4.74 -23.72 19.20
N PRO A 79 -3.61 -24.30 19.67
CA PRO A 79 -2.40 -23.53 19.97
C PRO A 79 -2.00 -22.59 18.84
N LYS A 80 -1.75 -21.31 19.16
CA LYS A 80 -1.47 -20.26 18.17
C LYS A 80 -0.36 -20.65 17.19
N ALA A 81 0.72 -21.27 17.69
CA ALA A 81 1.82 -21.72 16.85
C ALA A 81 1.41 -22.73 15.76
N ALA A 82 0.52 -23.68 16.10
CA ALA A 82 0.03 -24.66 15.15
C ALA A 82 -0.89 -24.02 14.10
N LEU A 83 -1.79 -23.12 14.52
CA LEU A 83 -2.65 -22.36 13.62
C LEU A 83 -1.83 -21.51 12.64
N LEU A 84 -0.88 -20.72 13.15
CA LEU A 84 -0.03 -19.84 12.36
C LEU A 84 0.88 -20.62 11.39
N ASN A 85 1.35 -21.80 11.79
CA ASN A 85 2.12 -22.67 10.91
C ASN A 85 1.26 -23.23 9.77
N ALA A 86 0.06 -23.72 10.10
CA ALA A 86 -0.86 -24.29 9.12
C ALA A 86 -1.30 -23.25 8.07
N ILE A 87 -1.73 -22.05 8.50
CA ILE A 87 -2.17 -21.00 7.56
C ILE A 87 -1.05 -20.54 6.64
N ARG A 88 0.19 -20.44 7.17
CA ARG A 88 1.37 -20.09 6.37
C ARG A 88 1.71 -21.19 5.36
N LYS A 89 1.61 -22.46 5.73
CA LYS A 89 1.94 -23.59 4.85
C LYS A 89 0.88 -23.84 3.78
N LEU A 90 -0.38 -23.58 4.09
CA LEU A 90 -1.49 -23.71 3.15
C LEU A 90 -1.64 -22.49 2.23
N HIS A 91 -0.81 -21.44 2.38
CA HIS A 91 -0.87 -20.20 1.60
C HIS A 91 -2.25 -19.54 1.62
N VAL A 92 -2.99 -19.72 2.72
CA VAL A 92 -4.30 -19.07 2.95
C VAL A 92 -4.14 -17.72 3.66
N GLY A 93 -3.00 -17.48 4.31
CA GLY A 93 -2.70 -16.22 4.98
C GLY A 93 -1.21 -16.03 5.23
N LYS A 94 -0.75 -14.78 5.08
CA LYS A 94 0.59 -14.32 5.44
C LYS A 94 0.62 -14.02 6.93
N VAL A 95 1.66 -14.48 7.61
CA VAL A 95 1.81 -14.31 9.07
C VAL A 95 3.03 -13.46 9.35
N GLY A 96 2.80 -12.26 9.88
CA GLY A 96 3.84 -11.33 10.32
C GLY A 96 4.57 -11.83 11.57
N GLU A 97 5.73 -11.24 11.86
CA GLU A 97 6.60 -11.62 12.99
C GLU A 97 5.94 -11.37 14.35
N ASN A 98 5.04 -10.39 14.42
CA ASN A 98 4.22 -10.04 15.59
C ASN A 98 2.96 -10.92 15.74
N GLY A 99 2.77 -11.93 14.87
CA GLY A 99 1.64 -12.87 14.94
C GLY A 99 0.33 -12.36 14.33
N TYR A 100 0.34 -11.19 13.68
CA TYR A 100 -0.79 -10.74 12.85
C TYR A 100 -0.86 -11.57 11.57
N VAL A 101 -2.10 -11.83 11.13
CA VAL A 101 -2.39 -12.63 9.94
C VAL A 101 -3.12 -11.75 8.93
N GLU A 102 -2.54 -11.64 7.74
CA GLU A 102 -3.18 -11.05 6.57
C GLU A 102 -3.63 -12.15 5.62
N ILE A 103 -4.79 -12.01 5.00
CA ILE A 103 -5.29 -12.98 4.02
C ILE A 103 -4.46 -12.82 2.75
N GLU A 104 -3.81 -13.88 2.28
CA GLU A 104 -2.87 -13.77 1.16
C GLU A 104 -3.61 -13.53 -0.17
N ASP A 105 -4.60 -14.36 -0.47
CA ASP A 105 -5.44 -14.28 -1.67
C ASP A 105 -6.78 -13.61 -1.35
N ASP A 106 -6.72 -12.38 -0.87
CA ASP A 106 -7.91 -11.60 -0.56
C ASP A 106 -8.62 -11.18 -1.86
N ILE A 107 -9.87 -11.65 -2.01
CA ILE A 107 -10.74 -11.28 -3.13
C ILE A 107 -10.98 -9.77 -3.17
N GLY A 108 -10.99 -9.09 -2.01
CA GLY A 108 -11.11 -7.63 -1.94
C GLY A 108 -9.97 -6.93 -2.70
N ARG A 109 -8.73 -7.39 -2.51
CA ARG A 109 -7.56 -6.85 -3.22
C ARG A 109 -7.62 -7.08 -4.73
N ARG A 110 -8.25 -8.17 -5.18
CA ARG A 110 -8.50 -8.41 -6.61
C ARG A 110 -9.57 -7.49 -7.17
N ALA A 111 -10.62 -7.19 -6.39
CA ALA A 111 -11.63 -6.22 -6.78
C ALA A 111 -11.02 -4.81 -6.91
N GLU A 112 -10.21 -4.38 -5.95
CA GLU A 112 -9.46 -3.12 -6.02
C GLU A 112 -8.55 -3.06 -7.27
N MET A 113 -7.85 -4.16 -7.59
CA MET A 113 -7.03 -4.23 -8.81
C MET A 113 -7.88 -4.11 -10.09
N ASN A 114 -9.07 -4.72 -10.11
CA ASN A 114 -9.98 -4.60 -11.25
C ASN A 114 -10.51 -3.17 -11.39
N GLU A 115 -10.91 -2.53 -10.29
CA GLU A 115 -11.34 -1.12 -10.29
C GLU A 115 -10.21 -0.20 -10.78
N LEU A 116 -8.96 -0.48 -10.40
CA LEU A 116 -7.80 0.26 -10.87
C LEU A 116 -7.57 0.06 -12.38
N MET A 117 -7.73 -1.17 -12.88
CA MET A 117 -7.64 -1.44 -14.31
C MET A 117 -8.78 -0.81 -15.11
N GLU A 118 -9.99 -0.72 -14.55
CA GLU A 118 -11.12 -0.01 -15.16
C GLU A 118 -10.89 1.51 -15.25
N GLN A 119 -10.06 2.06 -14.36
CA GLN A 119 -9.64 3.47 -14.39
C GLN A 119 -8.44 3.72 -15.31
N THR A 120 -7.69 2.69 -15.69
CA THR A 120 -6.50 2.81 -16.54
C THR A 120 -6.84 2.47 -17.99
N SER A 121 -6.78 3.48 -18.86
CA SER A 121 -6.98 3.31 -20.30
C SER A 121 -5.64 3.15 -21.04
N GLU A 122 -5.55 2.16 -21.93
CA GLU A 122 -4.42 2.02 -22.87
C GLU A 122 -4.73 2.66 -24.23
N ILE A 123 -3.88 3.59 -24.67
CA ILE A 123 -4.04 4.30 -25.95
C ILE A 123 -2.90 3.90 -26.90
N ILE A 124 -3.26 3.32 -28.05
CA ILE A 124 -2.31 3.00 -29.13
C ILE A 124 -2.49 4.03 -30.25
N THR A 125 -1.56 4.98 -30.35
CA THR A 125 -1.54 5.98 -31.42
C THR A 125 -0.57 5.57 -32.51
N PHE A 126 -1.08 5.32 -33.71
CA PHE A 126 -0.25 5.04 -34.88
C PHE A 126 0.39 6.32 -35.41
N ALA A 127 1.63 6.18 -35.90
CA ALA A 127 2.37 7.28 -36.48
C ALA A 127 1.85 7.66 -37.87
N GLU A 128 1.62 8.95 -38.08
CA GLU A 128 1.38 9.57 -39.38
C GLU A 128 2.68 10.11 -39.97
N SER A 129 2.70 10.32 -41.29
CA SER A 129 3.85 10.92 -41.96
C SER A 129 3.95 12.41 -41.62
N GLY A 130 5.07 12.82 -41.05
CA GLY A 130 5.39 14.23 -40.87
C GLY A 130 5.62 14.96 -42.20
N THR A 131 5.56 16.29 -42.16
CA THR A 131 5.82 17.17 -43.32
C THR A 131 7.31 17.22 -43.71
N THR A 132 8.21 16.77 -42.83
CA THR A 132 9.66 16.77 -43.01
C THR A 132 10.23 15.36 -43.10
N ARG A 133 11.44 15.22 -43.67
CA ARG A 133 12.08 13.89 -43.84
C ARG A 133 12.34 13.23 -42.49
N LYS A 134 11.98 11.94 -42.39
CA LYS A 134 12.18 11.08 -41.21
C LYS A 134 11.45 11.58 -39.95
N THR A 135 10.32 12.26 -40.12
CA THR A 135 9.49 12.75 -39.02
C THR A 135 8.20 11.96 -38.94
N LEU A 136 7.82 11.58 -37.73
CA LEU A 136 6.55 10.94 -37.42
C LEU A 136 5.67 11.92 -36.65
N HIS A 137 4.40 12.00 -37.02
CA HIS A 137 3.39 12.79 -36.33
C HIS A 137 2.48 11.84 -35.55
N PHE A 138 2.12 12.19 -34.32
CA PHE A 138 1.23 11.38 -33.48
C PHE A 138 0.10 12.26 -32.98
N GLU A 139 -1.11 12.02 -33.48
CA GLU A 139 -2.31 12.65 -32.97
C GLU A 139 -2.89 11.79 -31.84
N ILE A 140 -2.54 12.13 -30.60
CA ILE A 140 -3.01 11.40 -29.42
C ILE A 140 -4.50 11.70 -29.25
N SER A 141 -5.30 10.64 -29.10
CA SER A 141 -6.75 10.75 -28.91
C SER A 141 -7.09 11.67 -27.74
N LYS A 142 -8.22 12.40 -27.87
CA LYS A 142 -8.75 13.25 -26.81
C LYS A 142 -9.08 12.48 -25.52
N GLU A 143 -9.28 11.16 -25.60
CA GLU A 143 -9.39 10.29 -24.41
C GLU A 143 -8.19 10.46 -23.46
N GLY A 144 -7.00 10.75 -24.01
CA GLY A 144 -5.80 11.01 -23.22
C GLY A 144 -5.82 12.33 -22.43
N SER A 145 -6.73 13.26 -22.73
CA SER A 145 -6.85 14.51 -21.96
C SER A 145 -7.62 14.34 -20.65
N ASP A 146 -8.45 13.31 -20.56
CA ASP A 146 -9.20 12.97 -19.36
C ASP A 146 -8.35 12.12 -18.38
N LEU A 147 -7.25 11.53 -18.89
CA LEU A 147 -6.24 10.84 -18.11
C LEU A 147 -5.27 11.83 -17.47
N SER A 148 -5.20 11.83 -16.14
CA SER A 148 -4.40 12.80 -15.37
C SER A 148 -2.94 12.37 -15.13
N VAL A 149 -2.68 11.06 -15.10
CA VAL A 149 -1.37 10.48 -14.79
C VAL A 149 -0.98 9.46 -15.86
N VAL A 150 0.21 9.61 -16.43
CA VAL A 150 0.76 8.65 -17.39
C VAL A 150 1.60 7.62 -16.63
N GLU A 151 1.12 6.39 -16.55
CA GLU A 151 1.87 5.28 -15.92
C GLU A 151 3.00 4.76 -16.82
N ARG A 152 2.74 4.61 -18.13
CA ARG A 152 3.70 4.10 -19.12
C ARG A 152 3.45 4.72 -20.49
N ALA A 153 4.54 5.05 -21.19
CA ALA A 153 4.50 5.55 -22.57
C ALA A 153 5.67 4.97 -23.37
N GLU A 154 5.38 4.36 -24.53
CA GLU A 154 6.37 3.65 -25.33
C GLU A 154 6.25 3.96 -26.82
N VAL A 155 7.40 4.01 -27.50
CA VAL A 155 7.46 4.16 -28.96
C VAL A 155 8.04 2.89 -29.57
N TRP A 156 7.27 2.27 -30.45
CA TRP A 156 7.61 1.01 -31.09
C TRP A 156 8.08 1.26 -32.53
N LEU A 157 9.37 1.03 -32.81
CA LEU A 157 9.96 1.21 -34.14
C LEU A 157 10.44 -0.12 -34.71
N PHE A 158 10.05 -0.41 -35.95
CA PHE A 158 10.51 -1.60 -36.65
C PHE A 158 11.77 -1.32 -37.46
N LEU A 159 12.90 -1.90 -37.05
CA LEU A 159 14.15 -1.86 -37.82
C LEU A 159 14.23 -3.06 -38.78
N LYS A 160 13.96 -2.81 -40.06
CA LYS A 160 14.14 -3.83 -41.11
C LYS A 160 15.61 -3.89 -41.55
N VAL A 161 16.28 -5.03 -41.34
CA VAL A 161 17.66 -5.29 -41.82
C VAL A 161 17.62 -6.35 -42.93
N PRO A 162 17.69 -5.98 -44.22
CA PRO A 162 17.45 -6.91 -45.35
C PRO A 162 18.52 -8.00 -45.54
N LYS A 163 19.76 -7.73 -45.12
CA LYS A 163 20.87 -8.69 -45.10
C LYS A 163 21.73 -8.42 -43.87
N ALA A 164 21.83 -9.40 -42.97
CA ALA A 164 22.82 -9.37 -41.91
C ALA A 164 24.20 -9.45 -42.55
N ASN A 165 25.02 -8.41 -42.44
CA ASN A 165 26.41 -8.50 -42.81
C ASN A 165 27.07 -9.45 -41.82
N ARG A 166 27.15 -10.73 -42.19
CA ARG A 166 27.90 -11.73 -41.43
C ARG A 166 29.39 -11.49 -41.70
N THR A 167 29.94 -10.41 -41.14
CA THR A 167 31.38 -10.26 -41.00
C THR A 167 31.83 -11.24 -39.93
N ARG A 168 32.11 -12.47 -40.37
CA ARG A 168 32.92 -13.42 -39.63
C ARG A 168 34.37 -13.12 -40.02
N THR A 169 35.05 -12.35 -39.18
CA THR A 169 36.52 -12.28 -39.08
C THR A 169 36.85 -12.29 -37.61
#